data_AF-G0W3X8-F1
#
_entry.id   AF-G0W3X8-F1
#
_cell.length_a   1.000
_cell.length_b   1.000
_cell.length_c   1.000
_cell.angle_alpha   90.00
_cell.angle_beta   90.00
_cell.angle_gamma   90.00
#
_symmetry.space_group_name_H-M   'P 1'
#
loop_
_entity.id
_entity.type
_entity.pdbx_description
1 polymer ?
#
loop_
_entity_poly.entity_id
_entity_poly.type
_entity_poly.pdbx_seq_one_letter_code
_entity_poly.pdbx_strand_id
1 'polypeptide(L)'
;MSSDNYKELNYSELFKNLIIPREQSTKKPSENKTVREDGDEDAMIINDNIITFLYYLFPRELFIKALSLIESNDMFIYVLLPNHIDPSMENNKDKNNTYITKTFDDKADKDNMASRSKTIDNNDADDTVEKTKSNEPTRTSIDSIKLIDMLYDEDNDDDDSLIYELIIKSSNDRIPPITTTLKNWNCSCVEFTEHFRKGMMMKNNIDEEMKLIDRFIKIIDDPTKFSNDIFAKIDKFSLSKQYYFDLIKNKGIICPHLLAYSILLKSSKQVLKYFILNKADVILIPITNMDEWLKLHINIII
;
A
#
# COMPACT_ATOMS: atom_id res chain seq x y z
N MET A 1 -17.89 20.16 32.56
CA MET A 1 -16.54 19.59 32.61
C MET A 1 -15.88 19.91 31.28
N SER A 2 -14.81 20.69 31.28
CA SER A 2 -14.16 21.23 30.08
C SER A 2 -13.67 20.11 29.16
N SER A 3 -14.00 20.22 27.89
CA SER A 3 -13.67 19.30 26.78
C SER A 3 -12.22 19.38 26.29
N ASP A 4 -11.36 20.17 26.95
CA ASP A 4 -10.17 20.73 26.30
C ASP A 4 -8.85 19.99 26.55
N ASN A 5 -8.87 18.78 27.10
CA ASN A 5 -7.63 18.04 27.41
C ASN A 5 -7.57 16.59 26.93
N TYR A 6 -8.48 16.15 26.07
CA TYR A 6 -8.24 14.90 25.33
C TYR A 6 -7.29 15.21 24.18
N LYS A 7 -6.00 14.94 24.39
CA LYS A 7 -5.04 14.86 23.29
C LYS A 7 -5.62 13.91 22.26
N GLU A 8 -5.94 14.43 21.08
CA GLU A 8 -6.49 13.64 19.99
C GLU A 8 -5.53 12.48 19.70
N LEU A 9 -6.06 11.25 19.70
CA LEU A 9 -5.25 10.05 19.57
C LEU A 9 -4.58 10.03 18.20
N ASN A 10 -3.27 9.84 18.15
CA ASN A 10 -2.54 9.65 16.90
C ASN A 10 -2.56 8.16 16.53
N TYR A 11 -3.40 7.79 15.56
CA TYR A 11 -3.59 6.41 15.14
C TYR A 11 -2.37 5.86 14.39
N SER A 12 -1.70 6.69 13.59
CA SER A 12 -0.49 6.27 12.85
C SER A 12 0.63 5.81 13.78
N GLU A 13 0.89 6.58 14.84
CA GLU A 13 1.89 6.21 15.85
C GLU A 13 1.44 4.98 16.66
N LEU A 14 0.14 4.84 16.91
CA LEU A 14 -0.40 3.66 17.59
C LEU A 14 -0.21 2.38 16.75
N PHE A 15 -0.53 2.44 15.45
CA PHE A 15 -0.34 1.30 14.53
C PHE A 15 1.13 0.95 14.36
N LYS A 16 2.03 1.93 14.36
CA LYS A 16 3.48 1.69 14.30
C LYS A 16 3.98 0.82 15.46
N ASN A 17 3.34 0.91 16.63
CA ASN A 17 3.67 0.09 17.80
C ASN A 17 3.08 -1.34 17.76
N LEU A 18 2.33 -1.68 16.71
CA LEU A 18 1.78 -3.03 16.52
C LEU A 18 2.89 -4.06 16.30
N ILE A 19 3.98 -3.67 15.65
CA ILE A 19 5.15 -4.53 15.42
C ILE A 19 6.32 -4.02 16.25
N ILE A 20 6.91 -4.90 17.05
CA ILE A 20 8.04 -4.57 17.92
C ILE A 20 9.19 -5.57 17.74
N PRO A 21 10.44 -5.18 18.01
CA PRO A 21 11.55 -6.13 18.13
C PRO A 21 11.27 -7.13 19.26
N ARG A 22 11.61 -8.40 19.04
CA ARG A 22 11.36 -9.49 20.01
C ARG A 22 11.97 -9.22 21.38
N GLU A 23 13.12 -8.54 21.44
CA GLU A 23 13.78 -8.14 22.69
C GLU A 23 12.94 -7.19 23.56
N GLN A 24 12.07 -6.39 22.94
CA GLN A 24 11.22 -5.45 23.66
C GLN A 24 9.98 -6.14 24.26
N SER A 25 9.61 -7.32 23.75
CA SER A 25 8.46 -8.08 24.25
C SER A 25 8.73 -8.85 25.55
N THR A 26 10.00 -9.17 25.85
CA THR A 26 10.38 -10.06 26.96
C THR A 26 10.75 -9.32 28.25
N LYS A 27 10.60 -8.00 28.31
CA LYS A 27 10.73 -7.21 29.56
C LYS A 27 9.51 -7.40 30.47
N LYS A 28 9.27 -8.64 30.92
CA LYS A 28 8.60 -8.97 32.20
C LYS A 28 9.68 -9.33 33.23
N PRO A 29 9.45 -9.08 34.54
CA PRO A 29 10.47 -9.34 35.55
C PRO A 29 10.69 -10.83 35.74
N SER A 30 11.94 -11.26 35.51
CA SER A 30 12.61 -12.46 36.03
C SER A 30 11.84 -13.78 36.05
N GLU A 31 12.20 -14.71 35.15
CA GLU A 31 12.36 -16.13 35.52
C GLU A 31 13.29 -16.83 34.53
N ASN A 32 14.26 -17.57 35.09
CA ASN A 32 15.36 -18.22 34.40
C ASN A 32 14.92 -19.11 33.23
N LYS A 33 15.48 -18.88 32.04
CA LYS A 33 15.51 -19.90 30.99
C LYS A 33 16.85 -19.88 30.26
N THR A 34 17.49 -21.04 30.28
CA THR A 34 18.72 -21.39 29.58
C THR A 34 18.58 -21.13 28.07
N VAL A 35 19.42 -20.24 27.57
CA VAL A 35 19.49 -19.83 26.17
C VAL A 35 20.27 -20.89 25.38
N ARG A 36 19.65 -21.45 24.35
CA ARG A 36 20.37 -21.94 23.17
C ARG A 36 20.47 -20.75 22.23
N GLU A 37 21.69 -20.24 22.07
CA GLU A 37 22.03 -19.18 21.14
C GLU A 37 22.11 -19.81 19.75
N ASP A 38 21.17 -19.45 18.87
CA ASP A 38 21.32 -19.49 17.41
C ASP A 38 20.30 -18.51 16.81
N GLY A 39 20.82 -17.32 16.45
CA GLY A 39 20.43 -16.43 15.35
C GLY A 39 18.96 -16.04 15.12
N ASP A 40 18.56 -14.86 15.63
CA ASP A 40 17.83 -13.81 14.87
C ASP A 40 17.62 -12.60 15.80
N GLU A 41 18.65 -11.76 15.95
CA GLU A 41 18.60 -10.52 16.76
C GLU A 41 17.62 -9.48 16.17
N ASP A 42 17.21 -9.64 14.90
CA ASP A 42 16.24 -8.77 14.22
C ASP A 42 14.81 -9.35 14.14
N ALA A 43 14.50 -10.41 14.88
CA ALA A 43 13.17 -11.01 14.86
C ALA A 43 12.10 -10.01 15.33
N MET A 44 11.17 -9.67 14.42
CA MET A 44 10.01 -8.82 14.71
C MET A 44 8.81 -9.67 15.15
N ILE A 45 8.00 -9.15 16.06
CA ILE A 45 6.77 -9.82 16.52
C ILE A 45 5.62 -8.83 16.69
N ILE A 46 4.39 -9.34 16.72
CA ILE A 46 3.20 -8.54 16.98
C ILE A 46 3.07 -8.26 18.49
N ASN A 47 2.68 -7.04 18.84
CA ASN A 47 2.52 -6.57 20.21
C ASN A 47 1.07 -6.79 20.72
N ASP A 48 0.88 -7.84 21.53
CA ASP A 48 -0.43 -8.22 22.09
C ASP A 48 -1.11 -7.12 22.92
N ASN A 49 -0.33 -6.25 23.58
CA ASN A 49 -0.88 -5.14 24.34
C ASN A 49 -1.54 -4.10 23.41
N ILE A 50 -0.91 -3.84 22.27
CA ILE A 50 -1.42 -2.92 21.26
C ILE A 50 -2.62 -3.54 20.54
N ILE A 51 -2.59 -4.84 20.21
CA ILE A 51 -3.76 -5.58 19.72
C ILE A 51 -4.95 -5.38 20.67
N THR A 52 -4.73 -5.63 21.97
CA THR A 52 -5.80 -5.52 22.98
C THR A 52 -6.36 -4.10 23.04
N PHE A 53 -5.49 -3.08 22.98
CA PHE A 53 -5.93 -1.69 22.97
C PHE A 53 -6.73 -1.33 21.70
N LEU A 54 -6.23 -1.73 20.52
CA LEU A 54 -6.87 -1.50 19.23
C LEU A 54 -8.23 -2.19 19.11
N TYR A 55 -8.38 -3.37 19.73
CA TYR A 55 -9.65 -4.09 19.81
C TYR A 55 -10.75 -3.27 20.46
N TYR A 56 -10.46 -2.58 21.57
CA TYR A 56 -11.45 -1.73 22.26
C TYR A 56 -11.65 -0.37 21.60
N LEU A 57 -10.71 0.07 20.77
CA LEU A 57 -10.74 1.38 20.13
C LEU A 57 -11.70 1.44 18.94
N PHE A 58 -11.77 0.36 18.14
CA PHE A 58 -12.60 0.32 16.94
C PHE A 58 -13.92 -0.44 17.16
N PRO A 59 -15.08 0.14 16.82
CA PRO A 59 -16.38 -0.50 17.04
C PRO A 59 -16.63 -1.65 16.06
N ARG A 60 -17.67 -2.47 16.31
CA ARG A 60 -18.17 -3.53 15.39
C ARG A 60 -17.13 -4.59 15.01
N GLU A 61 -16.20 -4.87 15.93
CA GLU A 61 -15.12 -5.85 15.73
C GLU A 61 -14.22 -5.50 14.54
N LEU A 62 -14.21 -4.21 14.14
CA LEU A 62 -13.55 -3.75 12.92
C LEU A 62 -12.05 -4.06 12.93
N PHE A 63 -11.42 -3.92 14.10
CA PHE A 63 -10.00 -4.24 14.24
C PHE A 63 -9.71 -5.73 14.05
N ILE A 64 -10.51 -6.64 14.63
CA ILE A 64 -10.31 -8.08 14.43
C ILE A 64 -10.52 -8.43 12.96
N LYS A 65 -11.59 -7.91 12.33
CA LYS A 65 -11.84 -8.15 10.90
C LYS A 65 -10.68 -7.65 10.03
N ALA A 66 -10.12 -6.48 10.35
CA ALA A 66 -8.97 -5.94 9.64
C ALA A 66 -7.72 -6.81 9.83
N LEU A 67 -7.44 -7.26 11.06
CA LEU A 67 -6.31 -8.13 11.35
C LEU A 67 -6.45 -9.50 10.68
N SER A 68 -7.63 -10.12 10.77
CA SER A 68 -7.92 -11.38 10.06
C SER A 68 -7.79 -11.24 8.54
N LEU A 69 -8.14 -10.08 8.00
CA LEU A 69 -7.94 -9.80 6.58
C LEU A 69 -6.46 -9.68 6.23
N ILE A 70 -5.66 -9.01 7.06
CA ILE A 70 -4.21 -8.94 6.88
C ILE A 70 -3.59 -10.34 6.88
N GLU A 71 -4.06 -11.24 7.76
CA GLU A 71 -3.57 -12.61 7.90
C GLU A 71 -4.20 -13.62 6.89
N SER A 72 -5.07 -13.16 6.00
CA SER A 72 -5.86 -14.04 5.12
C SER A 72 -5.17 -14.48 3.83
N ASN A 73 -4.07 -13.82 3.43
CA ASN A 73 -3.44 -13.95 2.11
C ASN A 73 -4.29 -13.44 0.93
N ASP A 74 -5.37 -12.71 1.21
CA ASP A 74 -6.23 -12.13 0.16
C ASP A 74 -5.94 -10.64 -0.11
N MET A 75 -4.97 -10.03 0.57
CA MET A 75 -4.60 -8.61 0.40
C MET A 75 -3.45 -8.44 -0.60
N PHE A 76 -3.70 -7.67 -1.64
CA PHE A 76 -2.73 -7.37 -2.70
C PHE A 76 -2.43 -5.87 -2.78
N ILE A 77 -1.17 -5.54 -3.02
CA ILE A 77 -0.71 -4.20 -3.37
C ILE A 77 -0.05 -4.31 -4.73
N TYR A 78 -0.70 -3.76 -5.75
CA TYR A 78 -0.15 -3.72 -7.11
C TYR A 78 0.53 -2.40 -7.34
N VAL A 79 1.76 -2.40 -7.84
CA VAL A 79 2.52 -1.17 -8.11
C VAL A 79 2.86 -1.11 -9.60
N LEU A 80 2.41 -0.07 -10.29
CA LEU A 80 2.71 0.11 -11.71
C LEU A 80 4.11 0.70 -11.89
N LEU A 81 4.99 -0.06 -12.52
CA LEU A 81 6.36 0.30 -12.86
C LEU A 81 6.54 0.27 -14.39
N PRO A 82 6.10 1.31 -15.10
CA PRO A 82 6.08 1.31 -16.57
C PRO A 82 7.48 1.26 -17.18
N ASN A 83 8.52 1.60 -16.40
CA ASN A 83 9.92 1.57 -16.79
C ASN A 83 10.75 0.80 -15.77
N HIS A 84 10.51 -0.50 -15.56
CA HIS A 84 11.41 -1.27 -14.72
C HIS A 84 12.83 -1.15 -15.30
N ILE A 85 13.69 -0.51 -14.51
CA ILE A 85 15.11 -0.30 -14.78
C ILE A 85 15.72 -1.67 -15.04
N ASP A 86 16.03 -1.94 -16.30
CA ASP A 86 16.97 -2.99 -16.64
C ASP A 86 18.31 -2.54 -16.03
N PRO A 87 18.90 -3.25 -15.04
CA PRO A 87 20.16 -2.84 -14.41
C PRO A 87 21.35 -2.80 -15.40
N SER A 88 21.12 -3.14 -16.67
CA SER A 88 22.06 -3.00 -17.78
C SER A 88 22.04 -1.62 -18.47
N MET A 89 21.12 -0.71 -18.12
CA MET A 89 20.88 0.55 -18.86
C MET A 89 21.17 1.83 -18.07
N GLU A 90 21.90 1.76 -16.95
CA GLU A 90 22.19 2.91 -16.08
C GLU A 90 23.12 4.00 -16.69
N ASN A 91 23.45 3.91 -17.99
CA ASN A 91 24.38 4.83 -18.65
C ASN A 91 23.80 5.78 -19.70
N ASN A 92 22.49 5.79 -19.97
CA ASN A 92 21.93 6.77 -20.91
C ASN A 92 20.88 7.67 -20.25
N LYS A 93 21.36 8.77 -19.69
CA LYS A 93 20.58 10.00 -19.49
C LYS A 93 20.26 10.57 -20.87
N ASP A 94 19.10 10.24 -21.42
CA ASP A 94 18.45 11.15 -22.34
C ASP A 94 16.94 11.15 -22.11
N LYS A 95 16.46 12.36 -21.84
CA LYS A 95 15.07 12.72 -21.60
C LYS A 95 14.30 12.66 -22.92
N ASN A 96 13.00 12.39 -22.79
CA ASN A 96 11.94 12.41 -23.80
C ASN A 96 11.74 11.06 -24.51
N ASN A 97 10.90 10.20 -23.92
CA ASN A 97 10.13 9.26 -24.71
C ASN A 97 8.65 9.46 -24.46
N THR A 98 8.01 10.04 -25.47
CA THR A 98 6.57 10.09 -25.65
C THR A 98 6.02 8.67 -25.68
N TYR A 99 5.01 8.39 -24.87
CA TYR A 99 4.33 7.10 -24.81
C TYR A 99 3.71 6.76 -26.18
N ILE A 100 4.32 5.83 -26.92
CA ILE A 100 3.74 5.26 -28.14
C ILE A 100 3.22 3.86 -27.82
N THR A 101 1.92 3.77 -27.61
CA THR A 101 1.17 2.51 -27.64
C THR A 101 1.12 2.03 -29.09
N LYS A 102 1.74 0.88 -29.40
CA LYS A 102 1.50 0.20 -30.68
C LYS A 102 0.25 -0.64 -30.55
N THR A 103 -0.86 -0.16 -31.11
CA THR A 103 -2.09 -0.92 -31.27
C THR A 103 -1.98 -1.88 -32.47
N PHE A 104 -2.69 -3.01 -32.41
CA PHE A 104 -2.56 -4.18 -33.30
C PHE A 104 -2.96 -4.01 -34.78
N ASP A 105 -3.12 -2.79 -35.30
CA ASP A 105 -3.70 -2.55 -36.65
C ASP A 105 -2.93 -1.58 -37.56
N ASP A 106 -1.60 -1.47 -37.42
CA ASP A 106 -0.80 -0.76 -38.43
C ASP A 106 -0.23 -1.74 -39.48
N LYS A 107 -1.04 -2.02 -40.50
CA LYS A 107 -0.59 -2.60 -41.78
C LYS A 107 -0.79 -1.60 -42.93
N ALA A 108 0.26 -1.56 -43.76
CA ALA A 108 0.44 -0.86 -45.05
C ALA A 108 0.88 0.62 -44.90
N ASP A 109 1.96 1.09 -45.52
CA ASP A 109 2.45 0.78 -46.85
C ASP A 109 3.99 0.82 -47.02
N LYS A 110 4.42 0.15 -48.09
CA LYS A 110 5.78 0.01 -48.61
C LYS A 110 6.36 1.36 -49.08
N ASP A 111 7.67 1.55 -48.94
CA ASP A 111 8.59 1.48 -50.09
C ASP A 111 10.05 1.83 -49.73
N ASN A 112 10.96 0.99 -50.23
CA ASN A 112 12.31 1.29 -50.73
C ASN A 112 13.32 2.05 -49.84
N MET A 113 14.32 1.34 -49.32
CA MET A 113 15.65 1.39 -49.96
C MET A 113 16.58 0.27 -49.44
N ALA A 114 17.11 -0.48 -50.39
CA ALA A 114 18.09 -1.53 -50.18
C ALA A 114 19.47 -0.97 -49.80
N SER A 115 20.18 -1.68 -48.93
CA SER A 115 21.61 -1.91 -49.11
C SER A 115 22.02 -3.25 -48.50
N ARG A 116 22.38 -4.15 -49.41
CA ARG A 116 23.06 -5.42 -49.19
C ARG A 116 24.46 -5.17 -48.63
N SER A 117 24.90 -6.00 -47.68
CA SER A 117 26.16 -6.72 -47.86
C SER A 117 26.13 -8.05 -47.10
N LYS A 118 26.66 -9.10 -47.74
CA LYS A 118 26.72 -10.50 -47.32
C LYS A 118 28.11 -10.83 -46.78
N THR A 119 28.19 -11.79 -45.84
CA THR A 119 29.12 -12.94 -45.67
C THR A 119 28.80 -13.54 -44.27
N ILE A 120 28.32 -14.78 -44.03
CA ILE A 120 28.84 -16.16 -44.29
C ILE A 120 30.28 -16.29 -43.74
N ASP A 121 30.62 -17.03 -42.66
CA ASP A 121 30.57 -18.49 -42.35
C ASP A 121 30.92 -18.70 -40.84
N ASN A 122 30.22 -19.54 -40.06
CA ASN A 122 30.48 -20.96 -39.64
C ASN A 122 31.51 -21.23 -38.51
N ASN A 123 31.04 -22.00 -37.51
CA ASN A 123 31.71 -22.93 -36.56
C ASN A 123 32.78 -22.36 -35.59
N ASP A 124 32.95 -22.76 -34.33
CA ASP A 124 33.06 -24.11 -33.76
C ASP A 124 32.82 -24.09 -32.23
N ALA A 125 32.60 -25.29 -31.67
CA ALA A 125 32.51 -25.60 -30.26
C ALA A 125 33.84 -25.38 -29.50
N ASP A 126 33.78 -24.96 -28.23
CA ASP A 126 34.70 -25.46 -27.22
C ASP A 126 34.10 -25.38 -25.81
N ASP A 127 34.45 -26.41 -25.04
CA ASP A 127 33.96 -26.87 -23.76
C ASP A 127 34.92 -26.35 -22.69
N THR A 128 34.47 -25.61 -21.68
CA THR A 128 35.27 -25.47 -20.45
C THR A 128 34.41 -25.10 -19.24
N VAL A 129 34.29 -26.10 -18.38
CA VAL A 129 33.78 -26.06 -17.02
C VAL A 129 34.66 -25.16 -16.15
N GLU A 130 34.09 -24.11 -15.56
CA GLU A 130 34.61 -23.53 -14.33
C GLU A 130 33.52 -23.41 -13.26
N LYS A 131 33.80 -24.09 -12.14
CA LYS A 131 33.03 -24.09 -10.90
C LYS A 131 33.18 -22.73 -10.22
N THR A 132 32.07 -22.04 -10.01
CA THR A 132 32.01 -20.97 -9.02
C THR A 132 30.80 -21.20 -8.12
N LYS A 133 31.09 -21.64 -6.89
CA LYS A 133 30.16 -21.57 -5.77
C LYS A 133 29.89 -20.09 -5.51
N SER A 134 28.68 -19.62 -5.76
CA SER A 134 28.20 -18.33 -5.28
C SER A 134 26.93 -18.55 -4.48
N ASN A 135 27.01 -18.19 -3.21
CA ASN A 135 25.88 -18.03 -2.31
C ASN A 135 24.82 -17.14 -2.98
N GLU A 136 23.62 -17.68 -3.20
CA GLU A 136 22.44 -16.88 -3.55
C GLU A 136 21.81 -16.33 -2.27
N PRO A 137 21.83 -15.02 -2.02
CA PRO A 137 20.68 -14.37 -1.46
C PRO A 137 19.65 -14.21 -2.59
N THR A 138 18.48 -14.84 -2.39
CA THR A 138 17.26 -14.71 -3.18
C THR A 138 17.05 -13.33 -3.79
N ARG A 139 17.20 -13.22 -5.12
CA ARG A 139 17.02 -11.98 -5.91
C ARG A 139 15.65 -11.29 -5.72
N THR A 140 14.62 -12.00 -5.26
CA THR A 140 13.25 -11.48 -5.06
C THR A 140 13.10 -10.56 -3.84
N SER A 141 13.93 -10.68 -2.80
CA SER A 141 13.78 -9.88 -1.57
C SER A 141 14.26 -8.43 -1.75
N ILE A 142 15.28 -8.23 -2.61
CA ILE A 142 15.88 -6.91 -2.86
C ILE A 142 14.90 -5.98 -3.61
N ASP A 143 14.08 -6.53 -4.51
CA ASP A 143 13.07 -5.75 -5.25
C ASP A 143 11.89 -5.37 -4.36
N SER A 144 11.45 -6.25 -3.46
CA SER A 144 10.33 -5.98 -2.55
C SER A 144 10.66 -4.88 -1.54
N ILE A 145 11.90 -4.81 -1.04
CA ILE A 145 12.33 -3.76 -0.10
C ILE A 145 12.28 -2.39 -0.79
N LYS A 146 12.79 -2.28 -2.02
CA LYS A 146 12.75 -1.02 -2.79
C LYS A 146 11.31 -0.57 -3.04
N LEU A 147 10.43 -1.48 -3.44
CA LEU A 147 9.01 -1.19 -3.64
C LEU A 147 8.33 -0.69 -2.35
N ILE A 148 8.64 -1.31 -1.21
CA ILE A 148 8.14 -0.85 0.10
C ILE A 148 8.63 0.55 0.42
N ASP A 149 9.91 0.84 0.15
CA ASP A 149 10.46 2.17 0.40
C ASP A 149 9.74 3.20 -0.48
N MET A 150 9.54 2.93 -1.78
CA MET A 150 8.79 3.79 -2.70
C MET A 150 7.35 4.07 -2.24
N LEU A 151 6.65 3.08 -1.64
CA LEU A 151 5.28 3.24 -1.12
C LEU A 151 5.16 4.24 0.05
N TYR A 152 6.29 4.59 0.69
CA TYR A 152 6.36 5.45 1.87
C TYR A 152 7.23 6.71 1.64
N ASP A 153 7.83 6.86 0.47
CA ASP A 153 8.65 8.03 0.17
C ASP A 153 7.76 9.24 -0.11
N GLU A 154 7.80 10.23 0.79
CA GLU A 154 7.00 11.46 0.75
C GLU A 154 7.39 12.38 -0.42
N ASP A 155 8.59 12.22 -0.96
CA ASP A 155 9.09 13.01 -2.10
C ASP A 155 8.50 12.55 -3.45
N ASN A 156 7.74 11.45 -3.48
CA ASN A 156 6.99 11.00 -4.66
C ASN A 156 5.63 11.72 -4.83
N ASP A 157 5.40 12.82 -4.13
CA ASP A 157 4.18 13.64 -4.22
C ASP A 157 4.22 14.69 -5.36
N ASP A 158 5.36 14.82 -6.06
CA ASP A 158 5.44 15.56 -7.33
C ASP A 158 4.85 14.71 -8.49
N ASP A 159 4.41 15.37 -9.59
CA ASP A 159 3.54 14.89 -10.69
C ASP A 159 3.81 13.48 -11.33
N ASP A 160 4.90 12.79 -10.98
CA ASP A 160 5.23 11.40 -11.31
C ASP A 160 4.94 10.42 -10.15
N SER A 161 3.84 10.66 -9.43
CA SER A 161 3.50 9.91 -8.21
C SER A 161 3.41 8.40 -8.44
N LEU A 162 3.90 7.61 -7.49
CA LEU A 162 3.80 6.16 -7.51
C LEU A 162 2.34 5.72 -7.68
N ILE A 163 2.05 5.04 -8.78
CA ILE A 163 0.72 4.50 -9.07
C ILE A 163 0.65 3.10 -8.45
N TYR A 164 -0.24 2.94 -7.48
CA TYR A 164 -0.53 1.64 -6.88
C TYR A 164 -2.01 1.45 -6.65
N GLU A 165 -2.44 0.19 -6.67
CA GLU A 165 -3.83 -0.22 -6.46
C GLU A 165 -3.89 -1.22 -5.30
N LEU A 166 -4.85 -1.01 -4.39
CA LEU A 166 -5.05 -1.83 -3.21
C LEU A 166 -6.27 -2.72 -3.44
N ILE A 167 -6.02 -4.02 -3.64
CA ILE A 167 -7.04 -4.98 -4.03
C ILE A 167 -7.14 -6.09 -3.00
N ILE A 168 -8.35 -6.36 -2.54
CA ILE A 168 -8.67 -7.59 -1.81
C ILE A 168 -9.32 -8.57 -2.78
N LYS A 169 -8.73 -9.77 -2.88
CA LYS A 169 -9.33 -10.88 -3.59
C LYS A 169 -10.57 -11.36 -2.84
N SER A 170 -11.66 -11.54 -3.57
CA SER A 170 -12.84 -12.15 -2.97
C SER A 170 -12.66 -13.65 -2.83
N SER A 171 -13.20 -14.24 -1.76
CA SER A 171 -13.19 -15.68 -1.53
C SER A 171 -13.99 -16.47 -2.57
N ASN A 172 -14.79 -15.79 -3.40
CA ASN A 172 -15.58 -16.39 -4.47
C ASN A 172 -15.36 -15.62 -5.78
N ASP A 173 -14.98 -16.34 -6.85
CA ASP A 173 -14.71 -15.79 -8.18
C ASP A 173 -15.92 -15.05 -8.82
N ARG A 174 -17.13 -15.25 -8.28
CA ARG A 174 -18.35 -14.56 -8.73
C ARG A 174 -18.55 -13.18 -8.11
N ILE A 175 -17.81 -12.88 -7.05
CA ILE A 175 -17.89 -11.60 -6.35
C ILE A 175 -16.73 -10.75 -6.86
N PRO A 176 -17.00 -9.51 -7.32
CA PRO A 176 -15.93 -8.64 -7.81
C PRO A 176 -14.89 -8.38 -6.71
N PRO A 177 -13.62 -8.14 -7.10
CA PRO A 177 -12.59 -7.77 -6.14
C PRO A 177 -12.95 -6.45 -5.45
N ILE A 178 -12.49 -6.29 -4.21
CA ILE A 178 -12.70 -5.06 -3.45
C ILE A 178 -11.50 -4.16 -3.67
N THR A 179 -11.73 -2.94 -4.13
CA THR A 179 -10.70 -1.92 -4.29
C THR A 179 -10.78 -0.89 -3.17
N THR A 180 -9.62 -0.41 -2.76
CA THR A 180 -9.48 0.55 -1.66
C THR A 180 -8.54 1.67 -2.05
N THR A 181 -8.91 2.91 -1.76
CA THR A 181 -8.07 4.08 -2.01
C THR A 181 -7.92 4.88 -0.73
N LEU A 182 -6.71 4.90 -0.16
CA LEU A 182 -6.44 5.64 1.07
C LEU A 182 -6.36 7.16 0.83
N LYS A 183 -5.81 7.61 -0.30
CA LYS A 183 -5.66 9.04 -0.64
C LYS A 183 -7.00 9.80 -0.57
N ASN A 184 -8.08 9.14 -1.01
CA ASN A 184 -9.44 9.70 -1.05
C ASN A 184 -10.40 9.07 -0.03
N TRP A 185 -9.90 8.20 0.85
CA TRP A 185 -10.68 7.46 1.84
C TRP A 185 -11.93 6.76 1.27
N ASN A 186 -11.72 5.88 0.29
CA ASN A 186 -12.79 5.17 -0.41
C ASN A 186 -12.55 3.65 -0.44
N CYS A 187 -13.63 2.88 -0.48
CA CYS A 187 -13.58 1.43 -0.64
C CYS A 187 -14.84 0.93 -1.37
N SER A 188 -14.69 0.03 -2.33
CA SER A 188 -15.82 -0.51 -3.10
C SER A 188 -16.68 -1.52 -2.34
N CYS A 189 -16.30 -1.91 -1.11
CA CYS A 189 -17.06 -2.89 -0.34
C CYS A 189 -18.45 -2.39 0.04
N VAL A 190 -19.38 -3.34 0.21
CA VAL A 190 -20.77 -3.07 0.59
C VAL A 190 -20.86 -2.36 1.94
N GLU A 191 -20.05 -2.74 2.92
CA GLU A 191 -20.05 -2.14 4.26
C GLU A 191 -19.74 -0.64 4.21
N PHE A 192 -18.69 -0.25 3.48
CA PHE A 192 -18.35 1.16 3.30
C PHE A 192 -19.47 1.91 2.60
N THR A 193 -19.97 1.37 1.49
CA THR A 193 -21.04 2.00 0.69
C THR A 193 -22.32 2.20 1.50
N GLU A 194 -22.71 1.22 2.32
CA GLU A 194 -23.85 1.33 3.21
C GLU A 194 -23.65 2.40 4.29
N HIS A 195 -22.49 2.43 4.92
CA HIS A 195 -22.19 3.43 5.95
C HIS A 195 -22.11 4.83 5.37
N PHE A 196 -21.52 4.97 4.19
CA PHE A 196 -21.46 6.21 3.44
C PHE A 196 -22.87 6.69 3.04
N ARG A 197 -23.72 5.80 2.52
CA ARG A 197 -25.13 6.09 2.20
C ARG A 197 -25.93 6.47 3.44
N LYS A 198 -25.79 5.74 4.54
CA LYS A 198 -26.42 6.11 5.83
C LYS A 198 -25.93 7.49 6.28
N GLY A 199 -24.63 7.74 6.15
CA GLY A 199 -23.99 9.03 6.42
C GLY A 199 -24.58 10.16 5.60
N MET A 200 -24.87 9.95 4.30
CA MET A 200 -25.55 10.88 3.39
C MET A 200 -27.02 11.13 3.75
N MET A 201 -27.70 10.11 4.27
CA MET A 201 -29.14 10.15 4.57
C MET A 201 -29.46 10.67 5.97
N MET A 202 -28.47 10.84 6.85
CA MET A 202 -28.66 11.46 8.17
C MET A 202 -29.10 12.92 7.99
N LYS A 203 -30.41 13.16 7.97
CA LYS A 203 -30.95 14.52 8.00
C LYS A 203 -30.60 15.12 9.36
N ASN A 204 -29.48 15.83 9.42
CA ASN A 204 -29.39 16.92 10.38
C ASN A 204 -30.44 17.93 9.93
N ASN A 205 -31.16 18.56 10.85
CA ASN A 205 -32.20 19.58 10.58
C ASN A 205 -31.62 20.87 9.96
N ILE A 206 -30.59 20.76 9.12
CA ILE A 206 -29.74 21.82 8.59
C ILE A 206 -29.57 21.50 7.10
N ASP A 207 -30.15 22.36 6.28
CA ASP A 207 -30.07 22.55 4.83
C ASP A 207 -29.69 21.36 3.94
N GLU A 208 -30.58 21.06 2.98
CA GLU A 208 -30.34 20.19 1.82
C GLU A 208 -29.15 20.68 0.94
N GLU A 209 -28.60 21.88 1.20
CA GLU A 209 -27.48 22.49 0.46
C GLU A 209 -26.09 22.28 1.09
N MET A 210 -25.97 21.56 2.22
CA MET A 210 -24.65 21.35 2.86
C MET A 210 -23.71 20.57 1.93
N LYS A 211 -22.53 21.13 1.64
CA LYS A 211 -21.55 20.49 0.75
C LYS A 211 -21.03 19.20 1.39
N LEU A 212 -20.78 18.18 0.57
CA LEU A 212 -20.24 16.88 1.03
C LEU A 212 -18.96 17.01 1.86
N ILE A 213 -18.12 18.00 1.53
CA ILE A 213 -16.92 18.33 2.29
C ILE A 213 -17.24 18.66 3.74
N ASP A 214 -18.23 19.51 4.00
CA ASP A 214 -18.54 19.97 5.35
C ASP A 214 -19.12 18.83 6.22
N ARG A 215 -19.66 17.81 5.55
CA ARG A 215 -20.27 16.64 6.18
C ARG A 215 -19.25 15.57 6.55
N PHE A 216 -18.34 15.24 5.63
CA PHE A 216 -17.43 14.11 5.79
C PHE A 216 -16.00 14.50 6.14
N ILE A 217 -15.61 15.76 5.98
CA ILE A 217 -14.22 16.18 6.10
C ILE A 217 -14.05 17.14 7.28
N LYS A 218 -13.13 16.82 8.18
CA LYS A 218 -12.60 17.72 9.18
C LYS A 218 -11.48 18.54 8.55
N ILE A 219 -11.61 19.85 8.56
CA ILE A 219 -10.60 20.79 8.08
C ILE A 219 -9.92 21.42 9.30
N ILE A 220 -8.59 21.34 9.35
CA ILE A 220 -7.76 22.03 10.34
C ILE A 220 -7.00 23.12 9.58
N ASP A 221 -7.28 24.38 9.89
CA ASP A 221 -6.68 25.56 9.27
C ASP A 221 -5.70 26.30 10.21
N ASP A 222 -5.73 25.98 11.50
CA ASP A 222 -4.81 26.49 12.52
C ASP A 222 -3.51 25.65 12.54
N PRO A 223 -2.35 26.21 12.12
CA PRO A 223 -1.08 25.47 12.09
C PRO A 223 -0.64 24.95 13.45
N THR A 224 -1.08 25.59 14.55
CA THR A 224 -0.75 25.14 15.91
C THR A 224 -1.45 23.85 16.30
N LYS A 225 -2.50 23.47 15.55
CA LYS A 225 -3.28 22.25 15.72
C LYS A 225 -2.98 21.20 14.65
N PHE A 226 -1.98 21.43 13.81
CA PHE A 226 -1.58 20.44 12.82
C PHE A 226 -1.13 19.16 13.51
N SER A 227 -1.59 18.04 12.96
CA SER A 227 -1.27 16.71 13.45
C SER A 227 -0.26 16.04 12.51
N ASN A 228 0.60 15.21 13.11
CA ASN A 228 1.47 14.28 12.38
C ASN A 228 0.77 12.95 12.10
N ASP A 229 -0.49 12.78 12.52
CA ASP A 229 -1.27 11.60 12.20
C ASP A 229 -1.62 11.61 10.70
N ILE A 230 -1.29 10.53 10.00
CA ILE A 230 -1.59 10.34 8.57
C ILE A 230 -2.78 9.38 8.35
N PHE A 231 -3.33 8.82 9.43
CA PHE A 231 -4.54 8.01 9.40
C PHE A 231 -5.74 8.87 8.99
N ALA A 232 -6.52 8.39 8.03
CA ALA A 232 -7.67 9.11 7.47
C ALA A 232 -7.35 10.52 6.92
N LYS A 233 -6.07 10.87 6.74
CA LYS A 233 -5.65 12.12 6.11
C LYS A 233 -5.95 12.06 4.62
N ILE A 234 -6.55 13.13 4.09
CA ILE A 234 -6.85 13.30 2.67
C ILE A 234 -5.90 14.34 2.11
N ASP A 235 -5.26 14.01 1.00
CA ASP A 235 -4.38 14.95 0.33
C ASP A 235 -5.16 15.91 -0.56
N LYS A 236 -4.89 17.20 -0.41
CA LYS A 236 -5.45 18.28 -1.22
C LYS A 236 -4.42 19.33 -1.60
N PHE A 237 -3.13 18.97 -1.52
CA PHE A 237 -2.01 19.84 -1.92
C PHE A 237 -2.11 21.26 -1.32
N SER A 238 -2.51 21.35 -0.05
CA SER A 238 -2.65 22.61 0.67
C SER A 238 -1.63 22.69 1.80
N LEU A 239 -0.74 23.67 1.73
CA LEU A 239 0.25 23.93 2.79
C LEU A 239 -0.35 24.63 4.02
N SER A 240 -1.55 25.21 3.89
CA SER A 240 -2.20 25.98 4.95
C SER A 240 -3.34 25.25 5.64
N LYS A 241 -3.70 24.05 5.18
CA LYS A 241 -4.82 23.27 5.73
C LYS A 241 -4.51 21.78 5.73
N GLN A 242 -4.92 21.10 6.79
CA GLN A 242 -4.96 19.65 6.83
C GLN A 242 -6.41 19.16 6.71
N TYR A 243 -6.61 18.11 5.93
CA TYR A 243 -7.90 17.50 5.69
C TYR A 243 -7.90 16.07 6.21
N TYR A 244 -8.91 15.73 7.02
CA TYR A 244 -9.10 14.39 7.53
C TYR A 244 -10.53 13.93 7.24
N PHE A 245 -10.71 12.66 6.89
CA PHE A 245 -12.03 12.08 6.91
C PHE A 245 -12.54 12.03 8.36
N ASP A 246 -13.67 12.67 8.64
CA ASP A 246 -14.20 12.86 9.98
C ASP A 246 -14.89 11.58 10.47
N LEU A 247 -14.10 10.68 11.06
CA LEU A 247 -14.58 9.42 11.61
C LEU A 247 -15.45 9.62 12.85
N ILE A 248 -15.30 10.74 13.58
CA ILE A 248 -16.05 11.00 14.82
C ILE A 248 -17.48 11.44 14.49
N LYS A 249 -17.64 12.48 13.68
CA LYS A 249 -18.98 12.99 13.31
C LYS A 249 -19.78 11.97 12.52
N ASN A 250 -19.10 11.15 11.71
CA ASN A 250 -19.78 10.21 10.82
C ASN A 250 -19.95 8.80 11.42
N LYS A 251 -19.87 8.66 12.76
CA LYS A 251 -20.03 7.36 13.46
C LYS A 251 -19.11 6.26 12.91
N GLY A 252 -17.90 6.61 12.50
CA GLY A 252 -16.92 5.70 11.95
C GLY A 252 -17.34 5.10 10.62
N ILE A 253 -17.49 5.91 9.56
CA ILE A 253 -17.49 5.38 8.19
C ILE A 253 -16.08 4.90 7.87
N ILE A 254 -15.86 3.64 8.22
CA ILE A 254 -14.64 2.88 8.00
C ILE A 254 -15.07 1.41 7.88
N CYS A 255 -14.46 0.71 6.94
CA CYS A 255 -14.65 -0.73 6.75
C CYS A 255 -13.33 -1.46 7.10
N PRO A 256 -13.36 -2.79 7.28
CA PRO A 256 -12.17 -3.57 7.60
C PRO A 256 -11.03 -3.38 6.59
N HIS A 257 -11.36 -3.21 5.31
CA HIS A 257 -10.39 -3.00 4.22
C HIS A 257 -9.62 -1.69 4.36
N LEU A 258 -10.33 -0.58 4.61
CA LEU A 258 -9.71 0.74 4.86
C LEU A 258 -8.83 0.70 6.10
N LEU A 259 -9.30 0.05 7.17
CA LEU A 259 -8.52 -0.09 8.39
C LEU A 259 -7.27 -0.95 8.17
N ALA A 260 -7.40 -2.10 7.50
CA ALA A 260 -6.30 -3.01 7.22
C ALA A 260 -5.20 -2.32 6.39
N TYR A 261 -5.56 -1.71 5.26
CA TYR A 261 -4.57 -0.97 4.46
C TYR A 261 -4.04 0.27 5.18
N SER A 262 -4.82 0.91 6.06
CA SER A 262 -4.30 2.00 6.89
C SER A 262 -3.28 1.51 7.92
N ILE A 263 -3.50 0.35 8.55
CA ILE A 263 -2.50 -0.28 9.42
C ILE A 263 -1.23 -0.58 8.62
N LEU A 264 -1.36 -1.02 7.36
CA LEU A 264 -0.23 -1.39 6.52
C LEU A 264 0.53 -0.21 5.91
N LEU A 265 -0.14 0.90 5.55
CA LEU A 265 0.44 1.99 4.75
C LEU A 265 0.40 3.37 5.44
N LYS A 266 -0.34 3.51 6.53
CA LYS A 266 -0.45 4.76 7.31
C LYS A 266 0.09 4.58 8.74
N SER A 267 1.12 3.75 8.88
CA SER A 267 1.81 3.46 10.15
C SER A 267 3.33 3.66 10.02
N SER A 268 4.08 2.61 9.73
CA SER A 268 5.53 2.64 9.50
C SER A 268 5.95 1.59 8.46
N LYS A 269 7.05 1.85 7.74
CA LYS A 269 7.67 0.91 6.80
C LYS A 269 7.88 -0.48 7.44
N GLN A 270 8.15 -0.53 8.74
CA GLN A 270 8.38 -1.77 9.49
C GLN A 270 7.13 -2.65 9.59
N VAL A 271 5.94 -2.05 9.77
CA VAL A 271 4.68 -2.81 9.80
C VAL A 271 4.45 -3.45 8.43
N LEU A 272 4.64 -2.70 7.34
CA LEU A 272 4.50 -3.24 5.99
C LEU A 272 5.54 -4.35 5.71
N LYS A 273 6.81 -4.11 6.05
CA LYS A 273 7.90 -5.11 5.91
C LYS A 273 7.56 -6.40 6.66
N TYR A 274 6.99 -6.30 7.86
CA TYR A 274 6.60 -7.48 8.63
C TYR A 274 5.57 -8.34 7.89
N PHE A 275 4.49 -7.75 7.39
CA PHE A 275 3.42 -8.52 6.76
C PHE A 275 3.76 -9.00 5.34
N ILE A 276 4.66 -8.31 4.62
CA ILE A 276 5.12 -8.73 3.28
C ILE A 276 6.29 -9.71 3.35
N LEU A 277 7.32 -9.42 4.14
CA LEU A 277 8.60 -10.15 4.10
C LEU A 277 8.72 -11.20 5.20
N ASN A 278 8.28 -10.90 6.43
CA ASN A 278 8.46 -11.82 7.57
C ASN A 278 7.34 -12.86 7.63
N LYS A 279 6.09 -12.43 7.45
CA LYS A 279 4.90 -13.28 7.48
C LYS A 279 4.45 -13.75 6.10
N ALA A 280 4.61 -12.89 5.10
CA ALA A 280 4.13 -13.09 3.73
C ALA A 280 2.60 -13.24 3.63
N ASP A 281 1.84 -12.61 4.53
CA ASP A 281 0.38 -12.61 4.52
C ASP A 281 -0.21 -11.55 3.55
N VAL A 282 0.60 -10.56 3.15
CA VAL A 282 0.24 -9.49 2.20
C VAL A 282 1.14 -9.57 0.97
N ILE A 283 0.53 -9.57 -0.22
CA ILE A 283 1.26 -9.81 -1.47
C ILE A 283 1.48 -8.47 -2.20
N LEU A 284 2.75 -8.15 -2.45
CA LEU A 284 3.18 -6.97 -3.20
C LEU A 284 3.64 -7.38 -4.60
N ILE A 285 2.99 -6.85 -5.64
CA ILE A 285 3.22 -7.26 -7.02
C ILE A 285 3.59 -6.03 -7.87
N PRO A 286 4.81 -5.96 -8.40
CA PRO A 286 5.13 -4.98 -9.43
C PRO A 286 4.46 -5.39 -10.75
N ILE A 287 3.83 -4.44 -11.42
CA ILE A 287 3.26 -4.59 -12.76
C ILE A 287 4.05 -3.72 -13.71
N THR A 288 4.65 -4.33 -14.72
CA THR A 288 5.44 -3.63 -15.74
C THR A 288 4.67 -3.42 -17.05
N ASN A 289 3.55 -4.13 -17.21
CA ASN A 289 2.76 -4.15 -18.43
C ASN A 289 1.38 -3.50 -18.21
N MET A 290 1.03 -2.52 -19.06
CA MET A 290 -0.27 -1.85 -18.99
C MET A 290 -1.47 -2.77 -19.23
N ASP A 291 -1.35 -3.82 -20.05
CA ASP A 291 -2.43 -4.79 -20.25
C ASP A 291 -2.72 -5.58 -18.97
N GLU A 292 -1.69 -5.92 -18.20
CA GLU A 292 -1.85 -6.55 -16.89
C GLU A 292 -2.48 -5.60 -15.88
N TRP A 293 -2.04 -4.33 -15.89
CA TRP A 293 -2.64 -3.28 -15.07
C TRP A 293 -4.13 -3.10 -15.35
N LEU A 294 -4.50 -3.02 -16.63
CA LEU A 294 -5.90 -2.85 -17.05
C LEU A 294 -6.74 -4.09 -16.71
N LYS A 295 -6.16 -5.30 -16.80
CA LYS A 295 -6.85 -6.56 -16.43
C LYS A 295 -7.32 -6.58 -14.98
N LEU A 296 -6.59 -5.94 -14.06
CA LEU A 296 -7.02 -5.82 -12.66
C LEU A 296 -8.38 -5.13 -12.52
N HIS A 297 -8.75 -4.28 -13.48
CA HIS A 297 -9.89 -3.39 -13.37
C HIS A 297 -11.15 -3.90 -14.11
N ILE A 298 -11.01 -4.92 -14.95
CA ILE A 298 -12.09 -5.39 -15.85
C ILE A 298 -13.35 -5.82 -15.08
N ASN A 299 -13.18 -6.45 -13.92
CA ASN A 299 -14.29 -6.99 -13.13
C ASN A 299 -14.67 -6.12 -11.92
N ILE A 300 -14.14 -4.90 -11.81
CA ILE A 300 -14.48 -4.00 -10.69
C ILE A 300 -15.87 -3.37 -10.90
N ILE A 301 -16.20 -3.02 -12.15
CA ILE A 301 -17.50 -2.45 -12.53
C ILE A 301 -18.25 -3.52 -13.30
N ILE A 302 -19.29 -4.08 -12.69
CA ILE A 302 -20.21 -5.05 -13.31
C ILE A 302 -21.60 -4.44 -13.36
#